data_AF-A0A819KNE8-F1
#
_entry.id   AF-A0A819KNE8-F1
#
_cell.length_a   1.000
_cell.length_b   1.000
_cell.length_c   1.000
_cell.angle_alpha   90.00
_cell.angle_beta   90.00
_cell.angle_gamma   90.00
#
_symmetry.space_group_name_H-M   'P 1'
#
loop_
_entity.id
_entity.type
_entity.pdbx_description
1 polymer ?
#
loop_
_entity_poly.entity_id
_entity_poly.type
_entity_poly.pdbx_seq_one_letter_code
_entity_poly.pdbx_strand_id
1 'polypeptide(L)'
;MPDEIIDLNGIVVGRQPINSLETPKEVTFDQVHSILYGNSSTKLIYDNAHKYFNKTFDQTYPHTSLQKDLFISIIRKVHPSLKVQFVVEIGSFTGNSASIMGKVLKESYPGSFLLCIDTWLGDLAMWINKAVWEHLSVSEDGRPTVYYQFLTNIIKQNLTTMVLPASMTSIIGARFLQTYRFYPQVIYLDSAHEQGETLIELSLYWNLLRPGGILFGDDW
;
A
#
# COMPACT_ATOMS: atom_id res chain seq x y z
N MET A 1 4.93 -9.96 -22.49
CA MET A 1 5.71 -10.22 -21.26
C MET A 1 7.05 -10.78 -21.73
N PRO A 2 8.20 -10.42 -21.15
CA PRO A 2 9.41 -11.16 -21.45
C PRO A 2 9.22 -12.59 -20.91
N ASP A 3 9.44 -13.59 -21.76
CA ASP A 3 9.33 -15.03 -21.46
C ASP A 3 10.47 -15.55 -20.56
N GLU A 4 11.09 -14.68 -19.78
CA GLU A 4 12.07 -15.08 -18.77
C GLU A 4 11.30 -15.53 -17.53
N ILE A 5 11.52 -16.79 -17.15
CA ILE A 5 11.04 -17.35 -15.89
C ILE A 5 11.45 -16.38 -14.79
N ILE A 6 10.47 -15.66 -14.23
CA ILE A 6 10.66 -14.86 -13.03
C ILE A 6 11.13 -15.85 -11.97
N ASP A 7 12.37 -15.69 -11.50
CA ASP A 7 12.89 -16.51 -10.43
C ASP A 7 12.11 -16.21 -9.15
N LEU A 8 11.03 -16.97 -8.95
CA LEU A 8 10.17 -16.88 -7.77
C LEU A 8 10.91 -17.32 -6.49
N ASN A 9 12.07 -17.97 -6.60
CA ASN A 9 12.88 -18.39 -5.46
C ASN A 9 13.96 -17.37 -5.10
N GLY A 10 14.09 -16.27 -5.84
CA GLY A 10 15.08 -15.22 -5.65
C GLY A 10 14.87 -14.30 -4.44
N ILE A 11 14.32 -14.78 -3.31
CA ILE A 11 14.37 -14.02 -2.06
C ILE A 11 15.81 -14.08 -1.55
N VAL A 12 16.62 -13.13 -1.99
CA VAL A 12 17.98 -12.98 -1.48
C VAL A 12 17.88 -12.31 -0.10
N VAL A 13 18.43 -12.98 0.90
CA VAL A 13 18.51 -12.45 2.27
C VAL A 13 19.52 -11.30 2.29
N GLY A 14 19.07 -10.12 2.70
CA GLY A 14 19.90 -8.92 2.83
C GLY A 14 19.84 -7.98 1.63
N ARG A 15 20.16 -6.70 1.87
CA ARG A 15 20.03 -5.62 0.88
C ARG A 15 20.97 -5.85 -0.30
N GLN A 16 20.39 -6.14 -1.45
CA GLN A 16 21.15 -6.29 -2.69
C GLN A 16 21.49 -4.92 -3.29
N PRO A 17 22.64 -4.79 -3.98
CA PRO A 17 22.94 -3.61 -4.77
C PRO A 17 21.84 -3.41 -5.81
N ILE A 18 21.26 -2.20 -5.86
CA ILE A 18 20.28 -1.87 -6.90
C ILE A 18 21.03 -1.73 -8.22
N ASN A 19 20.77 -2.65 -9.16
CA ASN A 19 21.26 -2.54 -10.52
C ASN A 19 20.52 -1.41 -11.25
N SER A 20 21.18 -0.27 -11.39
CA SER A 20 20.59 0.94 -11.97
C SER A 20 20.24 0.80 -13.46
N LEU A 21 20.84 -0.15 -14.18
CA LEU A 21 20.54 -0.42 -15.60
C LEU A 21 19.20 -1.15 -15.77
N GLU A 22 18.83 -1.98 -14.79
CA GLU A 22 17.62 -2.81 -14.83
C GLU A 22 16.45 -2.20 -14.04
N THR A 23 16.73 -1.17 -13.23
CA THR A 23 15.74 -0.51 -12.40
C THR A 23 15.00 0.57 -13.21
N PRO A 24 13.65 0.56 -13.24
CA PRO A 24 12.89 1.63 -13.86
C PRO A 24 13.26 3.00 -13.28
N LYS A 25 13.56 3.97 -14.16
CA LYS A 25 13.93 5.33 -13.74
C LYS A 25 12.78 6.03 -13.03
N GLU A 26 11.57 5.80 -13.52
CA GLU A 26 10.31 6.29 -12.96
C GLU A 26 9.30 5.14 -12.90
N VAL A 27 8.45 5.16 -11.88
CA VAL A 27 7.33 4.24 -11.71
C VAL A 27 6.07 5.09 -11.67
N THR A 28 5.07 4.77 -12.50
CA THR A 28 3.84 5.56 -12.61
C THR A 28 2.61 4.78 -12.15
N PHE A 29 1.57 5.51 -11.74
CA PHE A 29 0.27 4.94 -11.40
C PHE A 29 -0.25 4.03 -12.52
N ASP A 30 -0.26 4.52 -13.77
CA ASP A 30 -0.79 3.78 -14.92
C ASP A 30 0.01 2.51 -15.23
N GLN A 31 1.32 2.54 -15.03
CA GLN A 31 2.17 1.36 -15.20
C GLN A 31 1.80 0.28 -14.18
N VAL A 32 1.74 0.63 -12.89
CA VAL A 32 1.41 -0.33 -11.83
C VAL A 32 -0.03 -0.81 -11.95
N HIS A 33 -0.97 0.10 -12.25
CA HIS A 33 -2.36 -0.23 -12.52
C HIS A 33 -2.48 -1.22 -13.70
N SER A 34 -1.74 -0.99 -14.79
CA SER A 34 -1.76 -1.88 -15.96
C SER A 34 -1.27 -3.28 -15.67
N ILE A 35 -0.25 -3.41 -14.82
CA ILE A 35 0.27 -4.70 -14.37
C ILE A 35 -0.77 -5.44 -13.51
N LEU A 36 -1.42 -4.73 -12.56
CA LEU A 36 -2.33 -5.36 -11.61
C LEU A 36 -3.71 -5.66 -12.20
N TYR A 37 -4.27 -4.74 -12.98
CA TYR A 37 -5.69 -4.73 -13.32
C TYR A 37 -5.98 -4.59 -14.80
N GLY A 38 -4.98 -4.31 -15.62
CA GLY A 38 -5.12 -3.92 -17.02
C GLY A 38 -5.20 -2.40 -17.20
N ASN A 39 -5.40 -1.96 -18.44
CA ASN A 39 -5.26 -0.56 -18.84
C ASN A 39 -6.20 0.38 -18.04
N SER A 40 -5.60 1.36 -17.35
CA SER A 40 -6.32 2.34 -16.51
C SER A 40 -7.27 3.25 -17.29
N SER A 41 -7.04 3.46 -18.59
CA SER A 41 -7.92 4.24 -19.47
C SER A 41 -9.22 3.50 -19.85
N THR A 42 -9.24 2.17 -19.74
CA THR A 42 -10.40 1.34 -20.09
C THR A 42 -11.00 0.58 -18.92
N LYS A 43 -10.29 0.50 -17.81
CA LYS A 43 -10.72 -0.20 -16.60
C LYS A 43 -10.06 0.45 -15.39
N LEU A 44 -10.77 1.29 -14.66
CA LEU A 44 -10.29 1.78 -13.36
C LEU A 44 -10.86 0.89 -12.25
N ILE A 45 -10.01 0.48 -11.29
CA ILE A 45 -10.43 -0.41 -10.21
C ILE A 45 -11.62 0.14 -9.40
N TYR A 46 -11.73 1.46 -9.30
CA TYR A 46 -12.78 2.16 -8.57
C TYR A 46 -14.15 2.19 -9.27
N ASP A 47 -14.21 2.00 -10.60
CA ASP A 47 -15.46 2.12 -11.36
C ASP A 47 -16.52 1.11 -10.92
N ASN A 48 -16.08 -0.05 -10.41
CA ASN A 48 -16.96 -1.13 -9.97
C ASN A 48 -17.09 -1.23 -8.45
N ALA A 49 -16.57 -0.26 -7.68
CA ALA A 49 -16.57 -0.33 -6.21
C ALA A 49 -17.99 -0.51 -5.62
N HIS A 50 -18.97 0.16 -6.21
CA HIS A 50 -20.37 0.15 -5.76
C HIS A 50 -21.17 -1.08 -6.23
N LYS A 51 -20.59 -1.91 -7.12
CA LYS A 51 -21.31 -3.05 -7.73
C LYS A 51 -21.63 -4.16 -6.73
N TYR A 52 -20.79 -4.34 -5.71
CA TYR A 52 -20.87 -5.50 -4.81
C TYR A 52 -21.36 -5.13 -3.42
N PHE A 53 -20.98 -3.96 -2.89
CA PHE A 53 -21.43 -3.48 -1.59
C PHE A 53 -21.67 -1.97 -1.63
N ASN A 54 -22.87 -1.55 -1.25
CA ASN A 54 -23.26 -0.14 -1.20
C ASN A 54 -22.82 0.51 0.13
N LYS A 55 -21.51 0.52 0.41
CA LYS A 55 -20.95 1.14 1.61
C LYS A 55 -21.09 2.67 1.56
N THR A 56 -21.26 3.30 2.71
CA THR A 56 -21.19 4.76 2.88
C THR A 56 -19.78 5.18 3.30
N PHE A 57 -19.46 6.46 3.14
CA PHE A 57 -18.21 7.01 3.67
C PHE A 57 -18.12 6.76 5.18
N ASP A 58 -17.00 6.22 5.64
CA ASP A 58 -16.74 5.95 7.06
C ASP A 58 -15.24 5.96 7.36
N GLN A 59 -14.79 6.95 8.14
CA GLN A 59 -13.42 7.04 8.65
C GLN A 59 -13.36 6.93 10.19
N THR A 60 -14.40 6.36 10.82
CA THR A 60 -14.51 6.29 12.28
C THR A 60 -13.62 5.23 12.93
N TYR A 61 -12.93 4.41 12.14
CA TYR A 61 -11.99 3.42 12.66
C TYR A 61 -10.91 4.11 13.53
N PRO A 62 -10.79 3.77 14.82
CA PRO A 62 -10.06 4.60 15.78
C PRO A 62 -8.55 4.32 15.80
N HIS A 63 -8.09 3.21 15.20
CA HIS A 63 -6.69 2.78 15.25
C HIS A 63 -5.90 3.28 14.03
N THR A 64 -5.99 4.58 13.77
CA THR A 64 -5.07 5.23 12.81
C THR A 64 -4.22 6.24 13.56
N SER A 65 -2.95 5.90 13.76
CA SER A 65 -2.00 6.73 14.49
C SER A 65 -1.34 7.80 13.62
N LEU A 66 -1.32 7.61 12.30
CA LEU A 66 -0.69 8.54 11.37
C LEU A 66 -1.46 9.87 11.29
N GLN A 67 -0.77 10.98 11.58
CA GLN A 67 -1.29 12.33 11.44
C GLN A 67 -0.69 13.06 10.23
N LYS A 68 -1.43 14.05 9.67
CA LYS A 68 -0.99 14.83 8.50
C LYS A 68 0.36 15.49 8.73
N ASP A 69 0.55 16.19 9.85
CA ASP A 69 1.78 16.93 10.13
C ASP A 69 2.98 16.00 10.38
N LEU A 70 2.73 14.84 11.01
CA LEU A 70 3.75 13.80 11.16
C LEU A 70 4.21 13.30 9.79
N PHE A 71 3.28 12.92 8.91
CA PHE A 71 3.62 12.48 7.55
C PHE A 71 4.40 13.55 6.79
N ILE A 72 3.97 14.82 6.84
CA ILE A 72 4.68 15.95 6.23
C ILE A 72 6.10 16.08 6.78
N SER A 73 6.30 15.91 8.09
CA SER A 73 7.63 16.00 8.70
C SER A 73 8.55 14.85 8.27
N ILE A 74 7.98 13.65 8.06
CA ILE A 74 8.71 12.46 7.63
C ILE A 74 9.09 12.57 6.16
N ILE A 75 8.14 12.83 5.27
CA ILE A 75 8.39 12.88 3.82
C ILE A 75 9.42 13.97 3.44
N ARG A 76 9.53 15.05 4.22
CA ARG A 76 10.55 16.10 4.06
C ARG A 76 11.97 15.64 4.40
N LYS A 77 12.15 14.52 5.11
CA LYS A 77 13.45 13.94 5.43
C LYS A 77 13.98 13.02 4.32
N VAL A 78 13.17 12.70 3.30
CA VAL A 78 13.65 11.96 2.13
C VAL A 78 14.83 12.71 1.54
N HIS A 79 15.88 11.99 1.17
CA HIS A 79 17.12 12.60 0.70
C HIS A 79 16.85 13.56 -0.48
N PRO A 80 17.38 14.80 -0.48
CA PRO A 80 17.03 15.82 -1.48
C PRO A 80 17.33 15.45 -2.93
N SER A 81 18.21 14.47 -3.18
CA SER A 81 18.48 13.97 -4.53
C SER A 81 17.38 13.05 -5.07
N LEU A 82 16.40 12.66 -4.25
CA LEU A 82 15.28 11.83 -4.65
C LEU A 82 14.04 12.69 -4.91
N LYS A 83 13.39 12.42 -6.05
CA LYS A 83 12.01 12.84 -6.30
C LYS A 83 11.08 11.85 -5.60
N VAL A 84 10.20 12.34 -4.73
CA VAL A 84 9.12 11.50 -4.17
C VAL A 84 8.08 11.28 -5.25
N GLN A 85 8.05 10.08 -5.81
CA GLN A 85 7.14 9.69 -6.89
C GLN A 85 6.33 8.44 -6.53
N PHE A 86 6.95 7.48 -5.87
CA PHE A 86 6.33 6.21 -5.57
C PHE A 86 6.39 5.94 -4.07
N VAL A 87 5.22 5.96 -3.44
CA VAL A 87 5.01 5.68 -2.02
C VAL A 87 4.25 4.37 -1.88
N VAL A 88 4.61 3.56 -0.90
CA VAL A 88 3.92 2.30 -0.59
C VAL A 88 3.43 2.32 0.85
N GLU A 89 2.20 1.87 1.05
CA GLU A 89 1.62 1.53 2.34
C GLU A 89 1.38 0.03 2.41
N ILE A 90 1.68 -0.57 3.57
CA ILE A 90 1.41 -1.98 3.87
C ILE A 90 0.49 -1.98 5.08
N GLY A 91 -0.69 -2.58 4.92
CA GLY A 91 -1.78 -2.44 5.87
C GLY A 91 -2.48 -1.09 5.70
N SER A 92 -3.66 -1.13 5.07
CA SER A 92 -4.42 0.05 4.68
C SER A 92 -5.79 0.09 5.32
N PHE A 93 -6.34 -1.07 5.68
CA PHE A 93 -7.65 -1.27 6.29
C PHE A 93 -8.73 -0.40 5.62
N THR A 94 -9.42 0.47 6.35
CA THR A 94 -10.44 1.39 5.79
C THR A 94 -9.87 2.61 5.06
N GLY A 95 -8.55 2.80 5.06
CA GLY A 95 -7.85 3.80 4.24
C GLY A 95 -7.66 5.15 4.90
N ASN A 96 -7.68 5.24 6.23
CA ASN A 96 -7.49 6.51 6.94
C ASN A 96 -6.09 7.10 6.73
N SER A 97 -5.04 6.31 6.97
CA SER A 97 -3.63 6.65 6.67
C SER A 97 -3.42 6.91 5.18
N ALA A 98 -3.94 6.03 4.32
CA ALA A 98 -3.92 6.17 2.86
C ALA A 98 -4.49 7.52 2.40
N SER A 99 -5.58 7.96 3.04
CA SER A 99 -6.26 9.22 2.71
C SER A 99 -5.43 10.43 3.12
N ILE A 100 -4.78 10.37 4.29
CA ILE A 100 -3.88 11.42 4.77
C ILE A 100 -2.69 11.55 3.82
N MET A 101 -2.01 10.45 3.53
CA MET A 101 -0.86 10.43 2.62
C MET A 101 -1.26 10.85 1.21
N GLY A 102 -2.34 10.29 0.67
CA GLY A 102 -2.85 10.60 -0.67
C GLY A 102 -3.18 12.09 -0.85
N LYS A 103 -3.78 12.76 0.15
CA LYS A 103 -4.03 14.21 0.12
C LYS A 103 -2.73 15.01 0.08
N VAL A 104 -1.77 14.69 0.95
CA VAL A 104 -0.46 15.37 0.98
C VAL A 104 0.29 15.19 -0.33
N LEU A 105 0.30 13.97 -0.87
CA LEU A 105 0.92 13.67 -2.16
C LEU A 105 0.27 14.45 -3.30
N LYS A 106 -1.07 14.49 -3.34
CA LYS A 106 -1.84 15.25 -4.34
C LYS A 106 -1.56 16.75 -4.29
N GLU A 107 -1.45 17.30 -3.09
CA GLU A 107 -1.23 18.74 -2.86
C GLU A 107 0.22 19.18 -3.12
N SER A 108 1.20 18.38 -2.71
CA SER A 108 2.60 18.82 -2.59
C SER A 108 3.61 18.06 -3.45
N TYR A 109 3.22 16.92 -4.03
CA TYR A 109 4.11 16.03 -4.78
C TYR A 109 3.47 15.60 -6.11
N PRO A 110 3.27 16.54 -7.06
CA PRO A 110 2.60 16.23 -8.32
C PRO A 110 3.34 15.15 -9.11
N GLY A 111 2.59 14.21 -9.69
CA GLY A 111 3.14 13.05 -10.39
C GLY A 111 3.56 11.91 -9.48
N SER A 112 3.36 12.03 -8.16
CA SER A 112 3.49 10.91 -7.23
C SER A 112 2.19 10.10 -7.11
N PHE A 113 2.28 8.90 -6.54
CA PHE A 113 1.13 8.09 -6.16
C PHE A 113 1.46 7.18 -4.98
N LEU A 114 0.40 6.67 -4.35
CA LEU A 114 0.43 5.72 -3.24
C LEU A 114 -0.09 4.37 -3.72
N LEU A 115 0.69 3.31 -3.53
CA LEU A 115 0.24 1.93 -3.65
C LEU A 115 -0.05 1.37 -2.25
N CYS A 116 -1.28 0.91 -2.05
CA CYS A 116 -1.78 0.35 -0.79
C CYS A 116 -1.83 -1.18 -0.92
N ILE A 117 -1.00 -1.89 -0.16
CA ILE A 117 -0.92 -3.36 -0.15
C ILE A 117 -1.59 -3.85 1.12
N ASP A 118 -2.69 -4.58 0.96
CA ASP A 118 -3.43 -5.17 2.08
C ASP A 118 -4.19 -6.40 1.62
N THR A 119 -4.49 -7.31 2.54
CA THR A 119 -5.43 -8.42 2.32
C THR A 119 -6.88 -7.97 2.46
N TRP A 120 -7.12 -6.92 3.25
CA TRP A 120 -8.41 -6.49 3.79
C TRP A 120 -9.14 -7.56 4.60
N LEU A 121 -8.40 -8.53 5.14
CA LEU A 121 -8.93 -9.59 5.98
C LEU A 121 -8.87 -9.25 7.49
N GLY A 122 -8.25 -8.12 7.85
CA GLY A 122 -7.97 -7.75 9.23
C GLY A 122 -6.93 -8.64 9.90
N ASP A 123 -6.63 -8.33 11.16
CA ASP A 123 -5.62 -9.02 11.95
C ASP A 123 -6.21 -10.15 12.81
N LEU A 124 -5.33 -10.92 13.48
CA LEU A 124 -5.76 -12.00 14.37
C LEU A 124 -6.70 -11.50 15.47
N ALA A 125 -6.43 -10.31 16.04
CA ALA A 125 -7.23 -9.75 17.13
C ALA A 125 -8.69 -9.54 16.70
N MET A 126 -8.93 -9.03 15.50
CA MET A 126 -10.27 -8.86 14.93
C MET A 126 -11.03 -10.18 14.77
N TRP A 127 -10.33 -11.29 14.50
CA TRP A 127 -10.97 -12.59 14.34
C TRP A 127 -11.33 -13.28 15.66
N ILE A 128 -10.55 -13.05 16.71
CA ILE A 128 -10.75 -13.72 18.01
C ILE A 128 -11.46 -12.85 19.05
N ASN A 129 -11.49 -11.52 18.88
CA ASN A 129 -12.12 -10.59 19.80
C ASN A 129 -13.41 -10.00 19.24
N LYS A 130 -14.55 -10.41 19.83
CA LYS A 130 -15.88 -9.93 19.42
C LYS A 130 -16.09 -8.42 19.58
N ALA A 131 -15.32 -7.74 20.44
CA ALA A 131 -15.43 -6.30 20.61
C ALA A 131 -14.95 -5.49 19.40
N VAL A 132 -14.01 -6.03 18.61
CA VAL A 132 -13.46 -5.37 17.41
C VAL A 132 -13.83 -6.08 16.11
N TRP A 133 -14.42 -7.28 16.19
CA TRP A 133 -14.87 -8.08 15.05
C TRP A 133 -15.83 -7.33 14.12
N GLU A 134 -16.69 -6.46 14.66
CA GLU A 134 -17.64 -5.69 13.85
C GLU A 134 -16.96 -4.80 12.80
N HIS A 135 -15.71 -4.37 13.05
CA HIS A 135 -14.93 -3.59 12.09
C HIS A 135 -14.56 -4.37 10.82
N LEU A 136 -14.54 -5.71 10.85
CA LEU A 136 -14.37 -6.53 9.64
C LEU A 136 -15.58 -6.44 8.70
N SER A 137 -16.75 -6.09 9.24
CA SER A 137 -18.02 -6.07 8.51
C SER A 137 -18.21 -7.35 7.67
N VAL A 138 -18.11 -8.51 8.31
CA VAL A 138 -18.17 -9.81 7.63
C VAL A 138 -19.56 -10.01 7.01
N SER A 139 -19.62 -10.29 5.71
CA SER A 139 -20.87 -10.59 4.99
C SER A 139 -21.42 -11.97 5.32
N GLU A 140 -22.65 -12.24 4.89
CA GLU A 140 -23.34 -13.53 5.11
C GLU A 140 -22.58 -14.74 4.53
N ASP A 141 -21.72 -14.52 3.53
CA ASP A 141 -20.84 -15.55 2.94
C ASP A 141 -19.50 -15.72 3.69
N GLY A 142 -19.32 -15.02 4.82
CA GLY A 142 -18.18 -15.16 5.73
C GLY A 142 -16.96 -14.33 5.36
N ARG A 143 -17.03 -13.46 4.35
CA ARG A 143 -15.89 -12.61 3.95
C ARG A 143 -15.95 -11.21 4.58
N PRO A 144 -14.83 -10.68 5.11
CA PRO A 144 -14.74 -9.26 5.45
C PRO A 144 -15.01 -8.39 4.24
N THR A 145 -15.70 -7.26 4.45
CA THR A 145 -16.04 -6.31 3.39
C THR A 145 -15.24 -5.01 3.46
N VAL A 146 -14.15 -5.02 4.22
CA VAL A 146 -13.29 -3.85 4.48
C VAL A 146 -12.70 -3.28 3.19
N TYR A 147 -12.34 -4.12 2.21
CA TYR A 147 -11.87 -3.66 0.89
C TYR A 147 -12.86 -2.70 0.23
N TYR A 148 -14.16 -2.98 0.30
CA TYR A 148 -15.18 -2.11 -0.26
C TYR A 148 -15.35 -0.82 0.54
N GLN A 149 -15.15 -0.88 1.86
CA GLN A 149 -15.09 0.33 2.69
C GLN A 149 -13.92 1.23 2.28
N PHE A 150 -12.73 0.65 2.08
CA PHE A 150 -11.55 1.35 1.57
C PHE A 150 -11.84 2.04 0.23
N LEU A 151 -12.37 1.30 -0.76
CA LEU A 151 -12.69 1.87 -2.08
C LEU A 151 -13.67 3.05 -1.95
N THR A 152 -14.73 2.89 -1.17
CA THR A 152 -15.71 3.95 -0.91
C THR A 152 -15.07 5.18 -0.29
N ASN A 153 -14.18 5.01 0.69
CA ASN A 153 -13.51 6.12 1.35
C ASN A 153 -12.57 6.88 0.41
N ILE A 154 -11.82 6.18 -0.44
CA ILE A 154 -10.92 6.79 -1.42
C ILE A 154 -11.71 7.54 -2.51
N ILE A 155 -12.82 6.96 -2.99
CA ILE A 155 -13.71 7.62 -3.96
C ILE A 155 -14.28 8.92 -3.37
N LYS A 156 -14.84 8.87 -2.16
CA LYS A 156 -15.47 10.02 -1.50
C LYS A 156 -14.49 11.14 -1.19
N GLN A 157 -13.21 10.85 -1.11
CA GLN A 157 -12.15 11.82 -0.91
C GLN A 157 -11.47 12.29 -2.20
N ASN A 158 -11.94 11.87 -3.37
CA ASN A 158 -11.39 12.23 -4.69
C ASN A 158 -9.90 11.86 -4.84
N LEU A 159 -9.53 10.66 -4.37
CA LEU A 159 -8.16 10.14 -4.37
C LEU A 159 -7.94 8.97 -5.34
N THR A 160 -8.92 8.68 -6.22
CA THR A 160 -8.91 7.51 -7.12
C THR A 160 -7.77 7.48 -8.15
N THR A 161 -7.15 8.63 -8.45
CA THR A 161 -5.99 8.75 -9.34
C THR A 161 -4.66 8.86 -8.57
N MET A 162 -4.72 8.87 -7.23
CA MET A 162 -3.55 9.02 -6.35
C MET A 162 -3.27 7.76 -5.54
N VAL A 163 -4.32 7.00 -5.21
CA VAL A 163 -4.23 5.81 -4.36
C VAL A 163 -4.60 4.60 -5.22
N LEU A 164 -3.75 3.57 -5.22
CA LEU A 164 -3.95 2.33 -5.94
C LEU A 164 -3.96 1.17 -4.93
N PRO A 165 -5.08 0.47 -4.71
CA PRO A 165 -5.09 -0.73 -3.87
C PRO A 165 -4.47 -1.92 -4.60
N ALA A 166 -3.88 -2.84 -3.85
CA ALA A 166 -3.43 -4.16 -4.28
C ALA A 166 -3.82 -5.20 -3.23
N SER A 167 -4.81 -6.05 -3.56
CA SER A 167 -5.29 -7.11 -2.65
C SER A 167 -4.31 -8.27 -2.62
N MET A 168 -3.37 -8.20 -1.67
CA MET A 168 -2.23 -9.10 -1.53
C MET A 168 -1.80 -9.16 -0.06
N THR A 169 -1.23 -10.29 0.37
CA THR A 169 -0.47 -10.30 1.62
C THR A 169 0.76 -9.40 1.49
N SER A 170 1.24 -8.89 2.61
CA SER A 170 2.48 -8.10 2.68
C SER A 170 3.67 -8.80 1.99
N ILE A 171 3.86 -10.10 2.24
CA ILE A 171 4.92 -10.89 1.58
C ILE A 171 4.73 -10.97 0.05
N ILE A 172 3.50 -11.17 -0.44
CA ILE A 172 3.22 -11.17 -1.89
C ILE A 172 3.49 -9.77 -2.47
N GLY A 173 3.09 -8.72 -1.76
CA GLY A 173 3.37 -7.33 -2.13
C GLY A 173 4.86 -7.03 -2.24
N ALA A 174 5.66 -7.46 -1.26
CA ALA A 174 7.11 -7.33 -1.30
C ALA A 174 7.71 -8.07 -2.52
N ARG A 175 7.29 -9.32 -2.78
CA ARG A 175 7.76 -10.09 -3.94
C ARG A 175 7.31 -9.49 -5.27
N PHE A 176 6.12 -8.91 -5.33
CA PHE A 176 5.64 -8.15 -6.49
C PHE A 176 6.57 -6.97 -6.78
N LEU A 177 6.86 -6.14 -5.77
CA LEU A 177 7.78 -5.00 -5.92
C LEU A 177 9.19 -5.46 -6.33
N GLN A 178 9.69 -6.53 -5.72
CA GLN A 178 11.00 -7.11 -6.05
C GLN A 178 11.06 -7.58 -7.51
N THR A 179 10.04 -8.34 -7.94
CA THR A 179 9.93 -8.91 -9.29
C THR A 179 9.99 -7.82 -10.37
N TYR A 180 9.29 -6.70 -10.15
CA TYR A 180 9.28 -5.58 -11.08
C TYR A 180 10.40 -4.56 -10.83
N ARG A 181 11.30 -4.84 -9.88
CA ARG A 181 12.39 -3.93 -9.46
C ARG A 181 11.86 -2.53 -9.11
N PHE A 182 10.70 -2.47 -8.46
CA PHE A 182 10.10 -1.22 -7.99
C PHE A 182 10.62 -0.88 -6.60
N TYR A 183 11.31 0.27 -6.49
CA TYR A 183 11.90 0.75 -5.25
C TYR A 183 11.25 2.06 -4.79
N PRO A 184 10.29 2.01 -3.84
CA PRO A 184 9.62 3.20 -3.31
C PRO A 184 10.60 4.14 -2.61
N GLN A 185 10.26 5.43 -2.60
CA GLN A 185 11.02 6.43 -1.83
C GLN A 185 10.54 6.53 -0.39
N VAL A 186 9.28 6.19 -0.16
CA VAL A 186 8.65 6.21 1.16
C VAL A 186 7.85 4.93 1.31
N ILE A 187 8.04 4.25 2.43
CA ILE A 187 7.30 3.05 2.81
C ILE A 187 6.70 3.28 4.20
N TYR A 188 5.38 3.14 4.32
CA TYR A 188 4.65 3.11 5.58
C TYR A 188 4.22 1.67 5.89
N LEU A 189 4.64 1.12 7.03
CA LEU A 189 4.39 -0.26 7.44
C LEU A 189 3.49 -0.26 8.69
N ASP A 190 2.27 -0.77 8.53
CA ASP A 190 1.19 -0.76 9.53
C ASP A 190 0.28 -1.98 9.29
N SER A 191 0.90 -3.17 9.24
CA SER A 191 0.30 -4.40 8.73
C SER A 191 0.16 -5.51 9.74
N ALA A 192 1.18 -5.75 10.56
CA ALA A 192 1.23 -6.89 11.45
C ALA A 192 1.59 -6.44 12.85
N HIS A 193 0.73 -6.78 13.81
CA HIS A 193 0.94 -6.48 15.23
C HIS A 193 1.63 -7.64 15.98
N GLU A 194 2.28 -8.56 15.26
CA GLU A 194 3.04 -9.67 15.82
C GLU A 194 4.54 -9.53 15.53
N GLN A 195 5.36 -9.56 16.58
CA GLN A 195 6.81 -9.32 16.52
C GLN A 195 7.53 -10.11 15.40
N GLY A 196 7.15 -11.37 15.20
CA GLY A 196 7.78 -12.23 14.17
C GLY A 196 7.44 -11.79 12.75
N GLU A 197 6.18 -11.41 12.51
CA GLU A 197 5.72 -10.93 11.21
C GLU A 197 6.29 -9.55 10.92
N THR A 198 6.21 -8.61 11.88
CA THR A 198 6.78 -7.25 11.75
C THR A 198 8.27 -7.31 11.40
N LEU A 199 9.06 -8.20 12.03
CA LEU A 199 10.48 -8.35 11.73
C LEU A 199 10.74 -8.81 10.28
N ILE A 200 9.93 -9.76 9.78
CA ILE A 200 10.02 -10.24 8.41
C ILE A 200 9.67 -9.10 7.44
N GLU A 201 8.60 -8.37 7.69
CA GLU A 201 8.16 -7.24 6.86
C GLU A 201 9.20 -6.12 6.84
N LEU A 202 9.73 -5.72 8.00
CA LEU A 202 10.81 -4.74 8.10
C LEU A 202 12.00 -5.15 7.23
N SER A 203 12.43 -6.41 7.30
CA SER A 203 13.53 -6.93 6.48
C SER A 203 13.22 -6.86 4.98
N LEU A 204 12.03 -7.31 4.57
CA LEU A 204 11.61 -7.33 3.16
C LEU A 204 11.52 -5.91 2.59
N TYR A 205 10.81 -5.01 3.27
CA TYR A 205 10.57 -3.66 2.79
C TYR A 205 11.80 -2.75 2.92
N TRP A 206 12.69 -3.00 3.89
CA TRP A 206 14.00 -2.32 3.93
C TRP A 206 14.83 -2.61 2.67
N ASN A 207 14.79 -3.84 2.16
CA ASN A 207 15.50 -4.21 0.93
C ASN A 207 14.89 -3.58 -0.32
N LEU A 208 13.59 -3.26 -0.28
CA LEU A 208 12.86 -2.59 -1.36
C LEU A 208 12.93 -1.06 -1.29
N LEU A 209 13.43 -0.50 -0.18
CA LEU A 209 13.53 0.94 -0.02
C LEU A 209 14.65 1.52 -0.89
N ARG A 210 14.31 2.54 -1.69
CA ARG A 210 15.29 3.28 -2.49
C ARG A 210 16.34 3.91 -1.56
N PRO A 211 17.66 3.81 -1.85
CA PRO A 211 18.70 4.47 -1.06
C PRO A 211 18.44 5.97 -0.91
N GLY A 212 18.39 6.45 0.33
CA GLY A 212 17.99 7.82 0.69
C GLY A 212 16.49 8.02 0.93
N GLY A 213 15.69 6.97 0.74
CA GLY A 213 14.27 6.92 1.10
C GLY A 213 14.05 6.69 2.60
N ILE A 214 12.79 6.60 3.00
CA ILE A 214 12.38 6.39 4.39
C ILE A 214 11.42 5.22 4.50
N LEU A 215 11.69 4.34 5.45
CA LEU A 215 10.73 3.36 5.97
C LEU A 215 10.34 3.79 7.39
N PHE A 216 9.04 3.81 7.66
CA PHE A 216 8.45 4.15 8.97
C PHE A 216 7.14 3.37 9.16
N GLY A 217 6.61 3.33 10.37
CA GLY A 217 5.44 2.50 10.66
C GLY A 217 4.85 2.72 12.05
N ASP A 218 3.69 2.13 12.30
CA ASP A 218 3.02 2.12 13.62
C ASP A 218 3.35 0.86 14.43
N ASP A 219 3.77 -0.22 13.76
CA ASP A 219 4.16 -1.49 14.36
C ASP A 219 5.62 -1.45 14.82
N TRP A 220 5.86 -1.28 16.13
CA TRP A 220 7.18 -1.16 16.76
C TRP A 220 7.41 -2.13 17.93
#